data_AF-A0A382TDF7-F1
#
_entry.id   AF-A0A382TDF7-F1
#
_cell.length_a   1.000
_cell.length_b   1.000
_cell.length_c   1.000
_cell.angle_alpha   90.00
_cell.angle_beta   90.00
_cell.angle_gamma   90.00
#
_symmetry.space_group_name_H-M   'P 1'
#
loop_
_entity.id
_entity.type
_entity.pdbx_description
1 polymer ?
#
loop_
_entity_poly.entity_id
_entity_poly.type
_entity_poly.pdbx_seq_one_letter_code
_entity_poly.pdbx_strand_id
1 'polypeptide(L)'
;MKRQLTILIGFIASIFFSAKVWALPPCPGNYNERKWNNCVSTRLYEDGSKYIGEWKYGKPHGQGISIWRDGGKYVGEFNNNKR
;
A
#
# COMPACT_ATOMS: atom_id res chain seq x y z
N MET A 1 30.93 17.19 -25.96
CA MET A 1 30.69 18.59 -25.54
C MET A 1 29.29 18.73 -24.94
N LYS A 2 29.13 18.47 -23.65
CA LYS A 2 28.14 19.10 -22.73
C LYS A 2 28.77 19.02 -21.34
N ARG A 3 29.28 20.15 -20.85
CA ARG A 3 29.97 20.26 -19.56
C ARG A 3 28.90 20.26 -18.46
N GLN A 4 28.80 19.18 -17.69
CA GLN A 4 28.03 19.16 -16.44
C GLN A 4 28.92 19.76 -15.35
N LEU A 5 28.58 20.98 -14.92
CA LEU A 5 29.29 21.77 -13.91
C LEU A 5 28.85 21.29 -12.52
N THR A 6 29.76 20.69 -11.78
CA THR A 6 29.52 20.15 -10.43
C THR A 6 29.23 21.29 -9.45
N ILE A 7 27.97 21.49 -9.08
CA ILE A 7 27.60 22.42 -8.00
C ILE A 7 27.57 21.63 -6.69
N LEU A 8 28.57 21.85 -5.85
CA LEU A 8 28.61 21.45 -4.43
C LEU A 8 27.52 22.25 -3.68
N ILE A 9 26.35 21.65 -3.46
CA ILE A 9 25.39 22.11 -2.44
C ILE A 9 25.03 20.88 -1.61
N GLY A 10 25.16 21.06 -0.29
CA GLY A 10 25.30 19.99 0.68
C GLY A 10 24.02 19.19 0.98
N PHE A 11 24.28 18.05 1.61
CA PHE A 11 23.37 17.25 2.43
C PHE A 11 22.15 16.62 1.72
N ILE A 12 22.36 15.37 1.29
CA ILE A 12 21.41 14.26 1.33
C ILE A 12 20.02 14.56 0.74
N ALA A 13 19.98 14.97 -0.53
CA ALA A 13 18.84 14.64 -1.39
C ALA A 13 19.16 13.45 -2.30
N SER A 14 20.02 12.54 -1.84
CA SER A 14 20.25 11.21 -2.43
C SER A 14 19.08 10.25 -2.24
N ILE A 15 17.94 10.75 -1.75
CA ILE A 15 16.66 10.04 -1.78
C ILE A 15 15.76 10.66 -2.87
N PHE A 16 16.30 10.90 -4.05
CA PHE A 16 15.59 10.48 -5.26
C PHE A 16 15.75 8.96 -5.41
N PHE A 17 15.41 8.23 -4.35
CA PHE A 17 15.20 6.80 -4.39
C PHE A 17 13.92 6.67 -5.20
N SER A 18 14.10 6.41 -6.50
CA SER A 18 13.07 6.02 -7.45
C SER A 18 11.85 5.47 -6.70
N ALA A 19 10.76 6.24 -6.62
CA ALA A 19 9.52 5.80 -5.95
C ALA A 19 8.80 4.69 -6.74
N LYS A 20 9.56 3.85 -7.46
CA LYS A 20 9.18 2.49 -7.84
C LYS A 20 9.67 1.49 -6.78
N VAL A 21 9.47 1.83 -5.50
CA VAL A 21 9.68 0.90 -4.39
C VAL A 21 8.39 0.06 -4.28
N TRP A 22 8.36 -1.08 -4.97
CA TRP A 22 7.48 -2.24 -4.72
C TRP A 22 5.98 -1.97 -4.52
N ALA A 23 5.36 -1.07 -5.27
CA ALA A 23 3.90 -0.94 -5.25
C ALA A 23 3.27 -2.19 -5.90
N LEU A 24 2.56 -3.00 -5.11
CA LEU A 24 1.79 -4.14 -5.61
C LEU A 24 0.72 -3.66 -6.62
N PRO A 25 0.35 -4.49 -7.62
CA PRO A 25 -0.68 -4.14 -8.59
C PRO A 25 -2.07 -4.03 -7.94
N PRO A 26 -3.05 -3.36 -8.59
CA PRO A 26 -4.43 -3.38 -8.12
C PRO A 26 -5.02 -4.80 -8.19
N CYS A 27 -5.85 -5.17 -7.23
CA CYS A 27 -6.50 -6.48 -7.25
C CYS A 27 -7.50 -6.60 -8.43
N PRO A 28 -7.48 -7.72 -9.17
CA PRO A 28 -8.24 -7.83 -10.42
C PRO A 28 -9.71 -8.17 -10.22
N GLY A 29 -10.61 -7.31 -10.71
CA GLY A 29 -12.06 -7.54 -10.70
C GLY A 29 -12.67 -7.60 -9.30
N ASN A 30 -13.83 -8.24 -9.18
CA ASN A 30 -14.55 -8.34 -7.91
C ASN A 30 -13.77 -9.15 -6.86
N TYR A 31 -14.07 -8.88 -5.58
CA TYR A 31 -13.45 -9.58 -4.45
C TYR A 31 -13.60 -11.10 -4.61
N ASN A 32 -12.47 -11.79 -4.59
CA ASN A 32 -12.41 -13.25 -4.62
C ASN A 32 -11.20 -13.73 -3.84
N GLU A 33 -11.42 -14.65 -2.90
CA GLU A 33 -10.40 -15.10 -1.96
C GLU A 33 -9.19 -15.78 -2.61
N ARG A 34 -9.38 -16.40 -3.77
CA ARG A 34 -8.30 -17.10 -4.48
C ARG A 34 -7.62 -16.21 -5.52
N LYS A 35 -8.30 -15.15 -5.96
CA LYS A 35 -7.82 -14.26 -7.03
C LYS A 35 -7.00 -13.08 -6.50
N TRP A 36 -7.35 -12.57 -5.32
CA TRP A 36 -6.67 -11.43 -4.72
C TRP A 36 -5.42 -11.92 -3.97
N ASN A 37 -4.27 -11.87 -4.64
CA ASN A 37 -2.99 -12.30 -4.09
C ASN A 37 -1.87 -11.35 -4.53
N ASN A 38 -1.10 -10.85 -3.57
CA ASN A 38 -0.04 -9.85 -3.78
C ASN A 38 -0.54 -8.65 -4.59
N CYS A 39 -1.63 -8.03 -4.14
CA CYS A 39 -2.26 -6.89 -4.80
C CYS A 39 -2.81 -5.87 -3.78
N VAL A 40 -3.16 -4.66 -4.21
CA VAL A 40 -3.78 -3.63 -3.36
C VAL A 40 -5.23 -3.37 -3.76
N SER A 41 -6.09 -3.13 -2.77
CA SER A 41 -7.48 -2.75 -3.03
C SER A 41 -8.13 -2.09 -1.82
N THR A 42 -9.22 -1.35 -2.09
CA THR A 42 -10.15 -0.86 -1.09
C THR A 42 -11.35 -1.81 -1.01
N ARG A 43 -11.59 -2.41 0.16
CA ARG A 43 -12.78 -3.21 0.44
C ARG A 43 -13.67 -2.49 1.45
N LEU A 44 -14.92 -2.27 1.04
CA LEU A 44 -16.01 -1.90 1.93
C LEU A 44 -16.67 -3.16 2.47
N TYR A 45 -16.95 -3.17 3.76
CA TYR A 45 -17.67 -4.26 4.42
C TYR A 45 -19.13 -3.87 4.65
N GLU A 46 -19.97 -4.87 4.86
CA GLU A 46 -21.42 -4.68 5.07
C GLU A 46 -21.73 -3.85 6.34
N ASP A 47 -20.84 -3.88 7.32
CA ASP A 47 -20.93 -3.08 8.55
C ASP A 47 -20.52 -1.60 8.34
N GLY A 48 -20.16 -1.20 7.13
CA GLY A 48 -19.69 0.14 6.79
C GLY A 48 -18.22 0.40 7.12
N SER A 49 -17.50 -0.57 7.68
CA SER A 49 -16.05 -0.47 7.84
C SER A 49 -15.34 -0.60 6.48
N LYS A 50 -14.10 -0.15 6.42
CA LYS A 50 -13.29 -0.15 5.20
C LYS A 50 -11.87 -0.61 5.47
N TYR A 51 -11.32 -1.41 4.57
CA TYR A 51 -9.89 -1.70 4.52
C TYR A 51 -9.28 -1.20 3.21
N ILE A 52 -8.14 -0.52 3.30
CA ILE A 52 -7.33 -0.07 2.17
C ILE A 52 -5.93 -0.62 2.38
N GLY A 53 -5.46 -1.51 1.52
CA GLY A 53 -4.13 -2.07 1.72
C GLY A 53 -3.84 -3.26 0.85
N GLU A 54 -2.80 -3.98 1.22
CA GLU A 54 -2.33 -5.16 0.51
C GLU A 54 -3.19 -6.39 0.84
N TRP A 55 -3.29 -7.27 -0.13
CA TRP A 55 -4.09 -8.48 -0.08
C TRP A 55 -3.23 -9.67 -0.48
N LYS A 56 -3.33 -10.74 0.30
CA LYS A 56 -2.67 -12.02 0.05
C LYS A 56 -3.64 -13.15 0.34
N TYR A 57 -3.82 -14.06 -0.61
CA TYR A 57 -4.81 -15.14 -0.52
C TYR A 57 -6.19 -14.69 -0.02
N GLY A 58 -6.68 -13.56 -0.54
CA GLY A 58 -8.00 -13.05 -0.21
C GLY A 58 -8.11 -12.32 1.13
N LYS A 59 -7.01 -12.15 1.86
CA LYS A 59 -7.00 -11.55 3.19
C LYS A 59 -6.13 -10.29 3.21
N PRO A 60 -6.50 -9.27 4.02
CA PRO A 60 -5.62 -8.18 4.43
C PRO A 60 -4.25 -8.71 4.84
N HIS A 61 -3.21 -8.15 4.24
CA HIS A 61 -1.82 -8.48 4.47
C HIS A 61 -0.95 -7.22 4.35
N GLY A 62 0.32 -7.29 4.76
CA GLY A 62 1.29 -6.21 4.55
C GLY A 62 0.81 -4.88 5.11
N GLN A 63 1.12 -3.77 4.44
CA GLN A 63 0.71 -2.45 4.91
C GLN A 63 -0.75 -2.15 4.56
N GLY A 64 -1.47 -1.54 5.50
CA GLY A 64 -2.85 -1.13 5.26
C GLY A 64 -3.43 -0.14 6.26
N ILE A 65 -4.67 0.26 5.97
CA ILE A 65 -5.49 1.15 6.76
C ILE A 65 -6.85 0.49 6.96
N SER A 66 -7.22 0.24 8.21
CA SER A 66 -8.58 -0.17 8.58
C SER A 66 -9.31 1.03 9.17
N ILE A 67 -10.52 1.30 8.69
CA ILE A 67 -11.40 2.37 9.16
C ILE A 67 -12.68 1.71 9.68
N TRP A 68 -13.00 1.92 10.95
CA TRP A 68 -14.23 1.42 11.56
C TRP A 68 -15.41 2.33 11.26
N ARG A 69 -16.63 1.81 11.46
CA ARG A 69 -17.88 2.54 11.24
C ARG A 69 -17.99 3.83 12.06
N ASP A 70 -17.34 3.88 13.22
CA ASP A 70 -17.28 5.06 14.10
C ASP A 70 -16.26 6.12 13.63
N GLY A 71 -15.54 5.86 12.54
CA GLY A 71 -14.49 6.73 12.00
C GLY A 71 -13.11 6.51 12.63
N GLY A 72 -12.99 5.65 13.63
CA GLY A 72 -11.69 5.23 14.15
C GLY A 72 -10.86 4.58 13.04
N LYS A 73 -9.53 4.72 13.11
CA LYS A 73 -8.63 4.13 12.12
C LYS A 73 -7.42 3.46 12.74
N TYR A 74 -6.96 2.40 12.10
CA TYR A 74 -5.67 1.78 12.34
C TYR A 74 -4.85 1.82 11.07
N VAL A 75 -3.59 2.22 11.20
CA VAL A 75 -2.59 2.25 10.13
C VAL A 75 -1.44 1.38 10.60
N GLY A 76 -1.12 0.33 9.85
CA GLY A 76 -0.09 -0.61 10.25
C GLY A 76 -0.03 -1.85 9.38
N GLU A 77 0.66 -2.86 9.90
CA GLU A 77 0.86 -4.14 9.22
C GLU A 77 -0.30 -5.11 9.52
N PHE A 78 -0.66 -5.92 8.53
CA PHE A 78 -1.72 -6.92 8.61
C PHE A 78 -1.17 -8.30 8.27
N ASN A 79 -1.61 -9.31 9.01
CA ASN A 79 -1.29 -10.70 8.73
C ASN A 79 -2.55 -11.55 8.74
N ASN A 80 -3.11 -11.80 7.55
CA ASN A 80 -4.27 -12.68 7.35
C ASN A 80 -5.49 -12.26 8.20
N ASN A 81 -5.91 -11.00 8.10
CA ASN A 81 -6.95 -10.34 8.93
C ASN A 81 -6.56 -10.02 10.39
N LYS A 82 -5.39 -10.44 10.87
CA LYS A 82 -4.92 -10.02 12.20
C LYS A 82 -4.15 -8.72 12.07
N ARG A 83 -4.40 -7.82 13.01
CA ARG A 83 -3.58 -6.64 13.30
C ARG A 83 -2.47 -7.04 14.25
#